data_AF-A0A127EN21-F1
#
_entry.id   AF-A0A127EN21-F1
#
_cell.length_a   1.000
_cell.length_b   1.000
_cell.length_c   1.000
_cell.angle_alpha   90.00
_cell.angle_beta   90.00
_cell.angle_gamma   90.00
#
_symmetry.space_group_name_H-M   'P 1'
#
loop_
_entity.id
_entity.type
_entity.pdbx_description
1 polymer ?
#
loop_
_entity_poly.entity_id
_entity_poly.type
_entity_poly.pdbx_seq_one_letter_code
_entity_poly.pdbx_strand_id
1 'polypeptide(L)'
;MNLPRTFAALSAASAAILIVPQIAYPQDCPSAKSAASGYVIERDGGSKTEVMFTDATTVRTVMRFDGKVLLETTQFQGLFELDRIDRGRRTVFKPKTKLEALFPLKPGSTATVELDVEGGERPSTAAVQISVKDTDALYIGACKYSVLKIERSESRGGGPLAFRDTDYYSPDLKLIIAKEYRNNGRSSQMIKYDRIAPIKP
;
A
#
# COMPACT_ATOMS: atom_id res chain seq x y z
N MET A 1 -2.56 82.92 -36.00
CA MET A 1 -3.94 82.39 -35.88
C MET A 1 -3.96 81.29 -34.85
N ASN A 2 -5.08 81.19 -34.13
CA ASN A 2 -5.26 80.60 -32.81
C ASN A 2 -5.09 79.06 -32.71
N LEU A 3 -4.66 78.66 -31.49
CA LEU A 3 -4.62 77.37 -30.77
C LEU A 3 -5.75 76.35 -31.09
N PRO A 4 -5.64 75.03 -30.75
CA PRO A 4 -5.36 74.61 -29.36
C PRO A 4 -4.54 73.34 -29.07
N ARG A 5 -4.12 73.32 -27.80
CA ARG A 5 -3.47 72.28 -27.00
C ARG A 5 -4.35 71.02 -26.86
N THR A 6 -3.71 69.85 -26.87
CA THR A 6 -4.30 68.59 -26.38
C THR A 6 -3.36 67.97 -25.35
N PHE A 7 -3.88 67.87 -24.12
CA PHE A 7 -3.30 67.10 -23.01
C PHE A 7 -3.56 65.61 -23.27
N ALA A 8 -2.52 64.78 -23.23
CA ALA A 8 -2.65 63.33 -23.16
C ALA A 8 -2.57 62.88 -21.69
N ALA A 9 -3.69 62.40 -21.15
CA ALA A 9 -3.74 61.76 -19.84
C ALA A 9 -3.28 60.30 -19.97
N LEU A 10 -2.25 59.91 -19.20
CA LEU A 10 -1.88 58.51 -19.01
C LEU A 10 -2.86 57.87 -18.01
N SER A 11 -3.67 56.94 -18.47
CA SER A 11 -4.46 56.06 -17.60
C SER A 11 -3.60 54.88 -17.13
N ALA A 12 -3.30 54.83 -15.84
CA ALA A 12 -2.71 53.66 -15.19
C ALA A 12 -3.81 52.63 -14.90
N ALA A 13 -3.76 51.46 -15.56
CA ALA A 13 -4.64 50.34 -15.25
C ALA A 13 -4.00 49.47 -14.15
N SER A 14 -4.52 49.55 -12.93
CA SER A 14 -4.16 48.65 -11.84
C SER A 14 -4.80 47.28 -12.05
N ALA A 15 -3.99 46.26 -12.33
CA ALA A 15 -4.43 44.87 -12.39
C ALA A 15 -4.63 44.32 -10.96
N ALA A 16 -5.87 44.17 -10.52
CA ALA A 16 -6.21 43.50 -9.27
C ALA A 16 -6.02 41.98 -9.43
N ILE A 17 -5.00 41.43 -8.79
CA ILE A 17 -4.77 39.98 -8.69
C ILE A 17 -5.82 39.43 -7.69
N LEU A 18 -6.86 38.79 -8.21
CA LEU A 18 -7.81 38.04 -7.40
C LEU A 18 -7.12 36.75 -6.92
N ILE A 19 -6.70 36.75 -5.65
CA ILE A 19 -6.26 35.54 -4.96
C ILE A 19 -7.51 34.70 -4.69
N VAL A 20 -7.79 33.73 -5.56
CA VAL A 20 -8.82 32.73 -5.30
C VAL A 20 -8.26 31.76 -4.25
N PRO A 21 -8.82 31.68 -3.04
CA PRO A 21 -8.39 30.67 -2.07
C PRO A 21 -8.69 29.30 -2.69
N GLN A 22 -7.64 28.53 -2.94
CA GLN A 22 -7.80 27.13 -3.32
C GLN A 22 -8.35 26.40 -2.10
N ILE A 23 -9.66 26.09 -2.14
CA ILE A 23 -10.27 25.18 -1.19
C ILE A 23 -9.62 23.82 -1.43
N ALA A 24 -8.67 23.46 -0.56
CA ALA A 24 -8.15 22.11 -0.50
C ALA A 24 -9.31 21.19 -0.08
N TYR A 25 -9.89 20.47 -1.03
CA TYR A 25 -10.84 19.42 -0.70
C TYR A 25 -10.11 18.44 0.23
N PRO A 26 -10.68 18.11 1.42
CA PRO A 26 -10.11 17.08 2.26
C PRO A 26 -9.99 15.81 1.39
N GLN A 27 -8.77 15.34 1.20
CA GLN A 27 -8.57 14.00 0.64
C GLN A 27 -9.18 13.05 1.65
N ASP A 28 -10.25 12.35 1.26
CA ASP A 28 -10.85 11.32 2.09
C ASP A 28 -9.81 10.21 2.28
N CYS A 29 -9.15 10.18 3.44
CA CYS A 29 -8.17 9.16 3.78
C CYS A 29 -8.91 7.87 4.15
N PRO A 30 -8.84 6.81 3.31
CA PRO A 30 -9.54 5.56 3.59
C PRO A 30 -8.99 4.90 4.84
N SER A 31 -9.87 4.17 5.53
CA SER A 31 -9.59 3.28 6.65
C SER A 31 -10.47 2.03 6.49
N ALA A 32 -10.23 0.97 7.26
CA ALA A 32 -11.13 -0.19 7.27
C ALA A 32 -12.59 0.20 7.63
N LYS A 33 -12.81 1.33 8.30
CA LYS A 33 -14.15 1.82 8.65
C LYS A 33 -14.78 2.69 7.56
N SER A 34 -14.01 3.59 6.95
CA SER A 34 -14.53 4.57 5.99
C SER A 34 -14.62 4.03 4.56
N ALA A 35 -13.91 2.94 4.26
CA ALA A 35 -13.87 2.32 2.93
C ALA A 35 -14.51 0.93 2.93
N ALA A 36 -15.81 0.85 3.26
CA ALA A 36 -16.56 -0.40 3.25
C ALA A 36 -16.51 -1.13 1.89
N SER A 37 -16.53 -0.37 0.78
CA SER A 37 -16.38 -0.89 -0.58
C SER A 37 -14.94 -1.13 -1.01
N GLY A 38 -13.96 -0.90 -0.13
CA GLY A 38 -12.54 -0.92 -0.46
C GLY A 38 -11.98 0.43 -0.91
N TYR A 39 -10.71 0.43 -1.30
CA TYR A 39 -9.97 1.61 -1.71
C TYR A 39 -8.96 1.26 -2.82
N VAL A 40 -8.48 2.27 -3.53
CA VAL A 40 -7.43 2.14 -4.53
C VAL A 40 -6.16 2.82 -4.03
N ILE A 41 -5.04 2.15 -4.22
CA ILE A 41 -3.69 2.71 -4.02
C ILE A 41 -2.95 2.74 -5.35
N GLU A 42 -2.13 3.77 -5.55
CA GLU A 42 -1.37 3.95 -6.77
C GLU A 42 0.12 4.14 -6.46
N ARG A 43 0.97 3.69 -7.38
CA ARG A 43 2.37 4.12 -7.44
C ARG A 43 2.60 4.95 -8.69
N ASP A 44 3.51 5.91 -8.58
CA ASP A 44 4.05 6.62 -9.72
C ASP A 44 4.68 5.62 -10.69
N GLY A 45 4.34 5.74 -11.96
CA GLY A 45 4.63 4.73 -12.99
C GLY A 45 3.41 3.92 -13.45
N GLY A 46 2.22 4.16 -12.90
CA GLY A 46 0.95 3.71 -13.49
C GLY A 46 0.41 2.38 -12.98
N SER A 47 0.99 1.82 -11.92
CA SER A 47 0.38 0.68 -11.23
C SER A 47 -0.73 1.15 -10.30
N LYS A 48 -1.90 0.51 -10.40
CA LYS A 48 -3.04 0.72 -9.50
C LYS A 48 -3.40 -0.60 -8.83
N THR A 49 -3.66 -0.58 -7.53
CA THR A 49 -4.13 -1.76 -6.81
C THR A 49 -5.45 -1.43 -6.15
N GLU A 50 -6.49 -2.17 -6.52
CA GLU A 50 -7.76 -2.18 -5.82
C GLU A 50 -7.63 -3.08 -4.59
N VAL A 51 -8.02 -2.59 -3.42
CA VAL A 51 -8.01 -3.31 -2.15
C VAL A 51 -9.43 -3.42 -1.64
N MET A 52 -9.93 -4.63 -1.50
CA MET A 52 -11.31 -4.93 -1.13
C MET A 52 -11.33 -5.82 0.10
N PHE A 53 -12.20 -5.50 1.06
CA PHE A 53 -12.45 -6.35 2.22
C PHE A 53 -13.53 -7.37 1.83
N THR A 54 -13.18 -8.65 1.82
CA THR A 54 -14.19 -9.70 1.56
C THR A 54 -14.94 -10.07 2.84
N ASP A 55 -14.27 -9.95 3.99
CA ASP A 55 -14.84 -10.12 5.32
C ASP A 55 -13.97 -9.39 6.37
N ALA A 56 -14.17 -9.70 7.65
CA ALA A 56 -13.45 -9.07 8.76
C ALA A 56 -11.96 -9.44 8.85
N THR A 57 -11.51 -10.52 8.24
CA THR A 57 -10.11 -10.99 8.30
C THR A 57 -9.48 -11.12 6.92
N THR A 58 -10.25 -11.11 5.84
CA THR A 58 -9.76 -11.41 4.50
C THR A 58 -9.77 -10.17 3.61
N VAL A 59 -8.63 -9.94 2.94
CA VAL A 59 -8.41 -8.82 2.02
C VAL A 59 -8.11 -9.40 0.64
N ARG A 60 -8.83 -8.92 -0.38
CA ARG A 60 -8.50 -9.19 -1.78
C ARG A 60 -7.80 -7.97 -2.37
N THR A 61 -6.70 -8.19 -3.08
CA THR A 61 -6.05 -7.15 -3.88
C THR A 61 -6.05 -7.52 -5.36
N VAL A 62 -6.24 -6.52 -6.22
CA VAL A 62 -6.14 -6.65 -7.68
C VAL A 62 -5.24 -5.53 -8.20
N MET A 63 -4.01 -5.89 -8.53
CA MET A 63 -3.03 -4.98 -9.10
C MET A 63 -3.10 -4.99 -10.63
N ARG A 64 -3.28 -3.80 -11.19
CA ARG A 64 -3.25 -3.53 -12.63
C ARG A 64 -2.07 -2.64 -12.98
N PHE A 65 -1.52 -2.88 -14.16
CA PHE A 65 -0.57 -2.00 -14.81
C PHE A 65 -1.01 -1.82 -16.24
N ASP A 66 -1.13 -0.57 -16.69
CA ASP A 66 -1.63 -0.24 -18.04
C ASP A 66 -2.96 -0.95 -18.36
N GLY A 67 -3.90 -0.90 -17.41
CA GLY A 67 -5.23 -1.52 -17.47
C GLY A 67 -5.27 -3.05 -17.33
N LYS A 68 -4.14 -3.74 -17.48
CA LYS A 68 -4.05 -5.21 -17.43
C LYS A 68 -3.85 -5.71 -16.00
N VAL A 69 -4.61 -6.73 -15.60
CA VAL A 69 -4.39 -7.43 -14.32
C VAL A 69 -3.04 -8.13 -14.37
N LEU A 70 -2.17 -7.83 -13.41
CA LEU A 70 -0.87 -8.48 -13.27
C LEU A 70 -0.82 -9.42 -12.07
N LEU A 71 -1.44 -9.03 -10.96
CA LEU A 71 -1.39 -9.77 -9.71
C LEU A 71 -2.73 -9.65 -8.99
N GLU A 72 -3.28 -10.78 -8.59
CA GLU A 72 -4.38 -10.84 -7.63
C GLU A 72 -3.93 -11.61 -6.41
N THR A 73 -4.36 -11.18 -5.22
CA THR A 73 -4.09 -11.90 -3.99
C THR A 73 -5.31 -11.95 -3.09
N THR A 74 -5.52 -13.06 -2.42
CA THR A 74 -6.37 -13.15 -1.23
C THR A 74 -5.45 -13.31 -0.02
N GLN A 75 -5.61 -12.46 0.99
CA GLN A 75 -4.68 -12.35 2.11
C GLN A 75 -5.43 -12.36 3.44
N PHE A 76 -4.90 -13.09 4.41
CA PHE A 76 -5.32 -12.98 5.80
C PHE A 76 -4.71 -11.72 6.42
N GLN A 77 -5.58 -10.83 6.89
CA GLN A 77 -5.31 -9.50 7.45
C GLN A 77 -4.38 -8.65 6.56
N GLY A 78 -4.38 -8.88 5.24
CA GLY A 78 -3.48 -8.20 4.31
C GLY A 78 -1.99 -8.48 4.49
N LEU A 79 -1.61 -9.52 5.24
CA LEU A 79 -0.22 -9.81 5.58
C LEU A 79 0.27 -11.18 5.08
N PHE A 80 -0.57 -12.21 5.22
CA PHE A 80 -0.27 -13.58 4.79
C PHE A 80 -1.10 -13.92 3.55
N GLU A 81 -0.43 -14.18 2.42
CA GLU A 81 -1.10 -14.65 1.20
C GLU A 81 -1.73 -16.03 1.45
N LEU A 82 -2.99 -16.20 1.05
CA LEU A 82 -3.74 -17.45 1.04
C LEU A 82 -3.94 -17.95 -0.41
N ASP A 83 -4.08 -17.01 -1.34
CA ASP A 83 -4.18 -17.24 -2.77
C ASP A 83 -3.43 -16.14 -3.50
N ARG A 84 -2.75 -16.50 -4.59
CA ARG A 84 -2.01 -15.59 -5.46
C ARG A 84 -2.23 -16.00 -6.90
N ILE A 85 -2.68 -15.08 -7.75
CA ILE A 85 -2.70 -15.26 -9.20
C ILE A 85 -1.73 -14.25 -9.79
N ASP A 86 -0.57 -14.73 -10.24
CA ASP A 86 0.48 -13.90 -10.84
C ASP A 86 0.51 -14.16 -12.35
N ARG A 87 0.04 -13.16 -13.12
CA ARG A 87 -0.08 -13.24 -14.59
C ARG A 87 -0.77 -14.53 -15.05
N GLY A 88 -1.87 -14.87 -14.39
CA GLY A 88 -2.69 -16.06 -14.68
C GLY A 88 -2.22 -17.36 -14.03
N ARG A 89 -1.05 -17.40 -13.37
CA ARG A 89 -0.58 -18.58 -12.64
C ARG A 89 -1.02 -18.50 -11.19
N ARG A 90 -1.86 -19.45 -10.77
CA ARG A 90 -2.39 -19.54 -9.42
C ARG A 90 -1.46 -20.31 -8.49
N THR A 91 -1.27 -19.80 -7.28
CA THR A 91 -0.59 -20.46 -6.17
C THR A 91 -1.47 -20.34 -4.94
N VAL A 92 -1.69 -21.44 -4.23
CA VAL A 92 -2.50 -21.49 -3.01
C VAL A 92 -1.58 -21.78 -1.84
N PHE A 93 -1.75 -21.03 -0.75
CA PHE A 93 -0.99 -21.15 0.47
C PHE A 93 -1.95 -21.56 1.60
N LYS A 94 -1.76 -22.75 2.16
CA LYS A 94 -2.62 -23.31 3.21
C LYS A 94 -1.88 -23.26 4.54
N PRO A 95 -2.27 -22.36 5.47
CA PRO A 95 -1.67 -22.30 6.80
C PRO A 95 -1.86 -23.61 7.57
N LYS A 96 -0.76 -24.12 8.11
CA LYS A 96 -0.78 -25.24 9.09
C LYS A 96 -1.09 -24.76 10.50
N THR A 97 -0.99 -23.44 10.72
CA THR A 97 -1.23 -22.78 12.00
C THR A 97 -2.49 -21.92 11.92
N LYS A 98 -3.17 -21.72 13.06
CA LYS A 98 -4.32 -20.81 13.16
C LYS A 98 -3.83 -19.36 13.13
N LEU A 99 -4.02 -18.69 12.00
CA LEU A 99 -3.52 -17.33 11.80
C LEU A 99 -4.17 -16.32 12.76
N GLU A 100 -5.40 -16.58 13.20
CA GLU A 100 -6.15 -15.72 14.13
C GLU A 100 -5.40 -15.51 15.45
N ALA A 101 -4.65 -16.51 15.91
CA ALA A 101 -3.89 -16.45 17.16
C ALA A 101 -2.73 -15.44 17.11
N LEU A 102 -2.35 -14.97 15.92
CA LEU A 102 -1.26 -14.01 15.72
C LEU A 102 -1.73 -12.56 15.87
N PHE A 103 -3.03 -12.29 15.79
CA PHE A 103 -3.57 -10.93 15.72
C PHE A 103 -4.33 -10.55 17.01
N PRO A 104 -4.28 -9.26 17.43
CA PRO A 104 -3.52 -8.17 16.82
C PRO A 104 -2.01 -8.32 17.05
N LEU A 105 -1.23 -7.96 16.03
CA LEU A 105 0.22 -7.95 16.11
C LEU A 105 0.70 -6.90 17.11
N LYS A 106 1.77 -7.23 17.85
CA LYS A 106 2.35 -6.37 18.89
C LYS A 106 3.84 -6.15 18.64
N PRO A 107 4.36 -4.92 18.81
CA PRO A 107 5.81 -4.70 18.84
C PRO A 107 6.52 -5.65 19.79
N GLY A 108 7.70 -6.15 19.38
CA GLY A 108 8.48 -7.15 20.08
C GLY A 108 8.04 -8.61 19.86
N SER A 109 6.89 -8.86 19.23
CA SER A 109 6.44 -10.23 18.93
C SER A 109 7.13 -10.81 17.69
N THR A 110 7.33 -12.13 17.70
CA THR A 110 7.82 -12.89 16.55
C THR A 110 6.92 -14.11 16.36
N ALA A 111 6.58 -14.43 15.12
CA ALA A 111 5.76 -15.58 14.77
C ALA A 111 6.29 -16.25 13.51
N THR A 112 6.20 -17.58 13.45
CA THR A 112 6.49 -18.37 12.25
C THR A 112 5.22 -19.09 11.82
N VAL A 113 4.85 -18.94 10.56
CA VAL A 113 3.71 -19.60 9.93
C VAL A 113 4.23 -20.59 8.91
N GLU A 114 3.91 -21.86 9.10
CA GLU A 114 4.13 -22.90 8.09
C GLU A 114 2.93 -23.00 7.14
N LEU A 115 3.24 -23.20 5.86
CA LEU A 115 2.28 -23.22 4.77
C LEU A 115 2.52 -24.47 3.91
N ASP A 116 1.46 -25.19 3.55
CA ASP A 116 1.48 -26.02 2.35
C ASP A 116 1.25 -25.14 1.13
N VAL A 117 1.98 -25.39 0.05
CA VAL A 117 1.96 -24.59 -1.18
C VAL A 117 1.57 -25.46 -2.37
N GLU A 118 0.52 -25.05 -3.06
CA GLU A 118 -0.02 -25.69 -4.27
C GLU A 118 0.08 -24.74 -5.48
N GLY A 119 0.13 -25.29 -6.69
CA GLY A 119 0.21 -24.53 -7.95
C GLY A 119 1.57 -24.56 -8.65
N GLY A 120 2.57 -25.23 -8.06
CA GLY A 120 3.81 -25.64 -8.74
C GLY A 120 3.69 -27.05 -9.34
N GLU A 121 4.77 -27.54 -9.96
CA GLU A 121 4.82 -28.90 -10.53
C GLU A 121 4.55 -30.00 -9.49
N ARG A 122 4.90 -29.73 -8.22
CA ARG A 122 4.65 -30.63 -7.08
C ARG A 122 4.22 -29.81 -5.86
N PRO A 123 3.40 -30.40 -4.96
CA PRO A 123 3.16 -29.82 -3.65
C PRO A 123 4.48 -29.56 -2.91
N SER A 124 4.54 -28.46 -2.18
CA SER A 124 5.72 -28.08 -1.41
C SER A 124 5.32 -27.37 -0.12
N THR A 125 6.29 -27.06 0.73
CA THR A 125 6.07 -26.28 1.95
C THR A 125 6.82 -24.95 1.90
N ALA A 126 6.31 -23.97 2.62
CA ALA A 126 6.98 -22.71 2.88
C ALA A 126 6.84 -22.34 4.35
N ALA A 127 7.75 -21.51 4.85
CA ALA A 127 7.58 -20.86 6.14
C ALA A 127 7.73 -19.34 5.96
N VAL A 128 6.87 -18.59 6.62
CA VAL A 128 6.97 -17.13 6.73
C VAL A 128 7.17 -16.80 8.19
N GLN A 129 8.31 -16.21 8.52
CA GLN A 129 8.56 -15.65 9.84
C GLN A 129 8.43 -14.13 9.78
N ILE A 130 7.68 -13.59 10.74
CA ILE A 130 7.55 -12.16 10.96
C ILE A 130 8.11 -11.79 12.33
N SER A 131 8.84 -10.68 12.40
CA SER A 131 9.30 -10.09 13.65
C SER A 131 8.89 -8.62 13.68
N VAL A 132 7.93 -8.30 14.54
CA VAL A 132 7.38 -6.94 14.68
C VAL A 132 8.33 -6.14 15.56
N LYS A 133 8.99 -5.12 15.00
CA LYS A 133 10.04 -4.37 15.70
C LYS A 133 9.45 -3.24 16.52
N ASP A 134 8.78 -2.33 15.85
CA ASP A 134 8.27 -1.10 16.42
C ASP A 134 7.02 -0.61 15.66
N THR A 135 6.54 0.56 16.07
CA THR A 135 5.46 1.29 15.40
C THR A 135 6.03 2.58 14.85
N ASP A 136 5.62 2.96 13.65
CA ASP A 136 5.99 4.19 12.98
C ASP A 136 4.75 4.82 12.31
N ALA A 137 4.91 5.92 11.58
CA ALA A 137 3.87 6.49 10.74
C ALA A 137 4.40 6.83 9.34
N LEU A 138 3.67 6.42 8.31
CA LEU A 138 3.98 6.72 6.92
C LEU A 138 2.85 7.50 6.25
N TYR A 139 3.22 8.25 5.22
CA TYR A 139 2.30 9.01 4.40
C TYR A 139 2.11 8.37 3.02
N ILE A 140 0.85 8.24 2.62
CA ILE A 140 0.44 8.01 1.23
C ILE A 140 -0.27 9.29 0.77
N GLY A 141 0.38 10.05 -0.11
CA GLY A 141 -0.06 11.41 -0.44
C GLY A 141 -0.16 12.27 0.82
N ALA A 142 -1.32 12.89 1.04
CA ALA A 142 -1.61 13.68 2.23
C ALA A 142 -2.05 12.84 3.45
N CYS A 143 -2.30 11.54 3.28
CA CYS A 143 -2.88 10.69 4.31
C CYS A 143 -1.80 10.03 5.17
N LYS A 144 -1.87 10.25 6.49
CA LYS A 144 -0.95 9.67 7.48
C LYS A 144 -1.53 8.40 8.08
N TYR A 145 -0.74 7.33 8.10
CA TYR A 145 -1.13 6.03 8.65
C TYR A 145 -0.13 5.54 9.68
N SER A 146 -0.64 5.02 10.80
CA SER A 146 0.17 4.22 11.72
C SER A 146 0.53 2.90 11.06
N VAL A 147 1.79 2.47 11.23
CA VAL A 147 2.32 1.23 10.66
C VAL A 147 3.13 0.46 11.70
N LEU A 148 3.10 -0.86 11.59
CA LEU A 148 4.01 -1.78 12.24
C LEU A 148 5.19 -2.04 11.30
N LYS A 149 6.41 -1.88 11.79
CA LYS A 149 7.62 -2.29 11.08
C LYS A 149 7.87 -3.76 11.34
N ILE A 150 7.81 -4.58 10.29
CA ILE A 150 7.88 -6.04 10.38
C ILE A 150 9.06 -6.52 9.55
N GLU A 151 10.06 -7.12 10.18
CA GLU A 151 11.05 -7.90 9.43
C GLU A 151 10.42 -9.21 8.98
N ARG A 152 10.47 -9.48 7.69
CA ARG A 152 9.95 -10.69 7.08
C ARG A 152 11.11 -11.57 6.63
N SER A 153 11.08 -12.82 7.06
CA SER A 153 11.94 -13.89 6.57
C SER A 153 11.08 -14.99 5.97
N GLU A 154 11.57 -15.64 4.91
CA GLU A 154 10.84 -16.71 4.25
C GLU A 154 11.74 -17.89 3.93
N SER A 155 11.14 -19.08 3.89
CA SER A 155 11.76 -20.27 3.33
C SER A 155 10.84 -20.92 2.28
N ARG A 156 11.45 -21.64 1.35
CA ARG A 156 10.76 -22.43 0.33
C ARG A 156 11.29 -23.85 0.32
N GLY A 157 10.40 -24.83 0.13
CA GLY A 157 10.75 -26.24 0.04
C GLY A 157 11.44 -26.79 1.28
N GLY A 158 11.11 -26.27 2.47
CA GLY A 158 11.76 -26.67 3.73
C GLY A 158 13.20 -26.19 3.91
N GLY A 159 13.70 -25.28 3.07
CA GLY A 159 15.00 -24.65 3.24
C GLY A 159 15.09 -23.73 4.48
N PRO A 160 16.28 -23.14 4.75
CA PRO A 160 16.44 -22.20 5.85
C PRO A 160 15.63 -20.92 5.62
N LEU A 161 15.17 -20.30 6.71
CA LEU A 161 14.60 -18.96 6.67
C LEU A 161 15.68 -17.96 6.25
N ALA A 162 15.37 -17.16 5.23
CA ALA A 162 16.21 -16.07 4.79
C ALA A 162 15.45 -14.75 4.93
N PHE A 163 16.12 -13.72 5.44
CA PHE A 163 15.57 -12.36 5.46
C PHE A 163 15.19 -11.95 4.03
N ARG A 164 13.98 -11.43 3.87
CA ARG A 164 13.42 -11.04 2.57
C ARG A 164 13.31 -9.53 2.45
N ASP A 165 12.56 -8.91 3.35
CA ASP A 165 12.29 -7.47 3.36
C ASP A 165 11.81 -7.01 4.73
N THR A 166 11.69 -5.68 4.88
CA THR A 166 10.97 -5.07 5.98
C THR A 166 9.64 -4.50 5.45
N ASP A 167 8.54 -5.02 5.97
CA ASP A 167 7.19 -4.54 5.70
C ASP A 167 6.82 -3.38 6.63
N TYR A 168 6.16 -2.37 6.07
CA TYR A 168 5.47 -1.33 6.81
C TYR A 168 3.96 -1.58 6.68
N TYR A 169 3.44 -2.37 7.62
CA TYR A 169 2.06 -2.85 7.61
C TYR A 169 1.17 -1.90 8.38
N SER A 170 0.12 -1.37 7.75
CA SER A 170 -0.92 -0.58 8.44
C SER A 170 -2.07 -1.50 8.85
N PRO A 171 -2.31 -1.71 10.17
CA PRO A 171 -3.43 -2.52 10.64
C PRO A 171 -4.80 -1.93 10.29
N ASP A 172 -4.90 -0.59 10.23
CA ASP A 172 -6.14 0.11 9.89
C ASP A 172 -6.52 -0.07 8.42
N LEU A 173 -5.53 -0.12 7.52
CA LEU A 173 -5.77 -0.39 6.11
C LEU A 173 -5.80 -1.90 5.80
N LYS A 174 -5.32 -2.75 6.71
CA LYS A 174 -4.98 -4.16 6.49
C LYS A 174 -4.15 -4.33 5.21
N LEU A 175 -3.03 -3.61 5.15
CA LEU A 175 -2.20 -3.55 3.95
C LEU A 175 -0.76 -3.19 4.31
N ILE A 176 0.20 -3.81 3.61
CA ILE A 176 1.59 -3.36 3.59
C ILE A 176 1.71 -2.16 2.65
N ILE A 177 1.95 -0.97 3.20
CA ILE A 177 1.94 0.29 2.44
C ILE A 177 3.33 0.74 1.98
N ALA A 178 4.38 0.16 2.56
CA ALA A 178 5.73 0.26 2.05
C ALA A 178 6.52 -1.02 2.32
N LYS A 179 7.52 -1.28 1.49
CA LYS A 179 8.51 -2.34 1.68
C LYS A 179 9.90 -1.75 1.59
N GLU A 180 10.77 -2.08 2.52
CA GLU A 180 12.19 -1.74 2.51
C GLU A 180 13.02 -2.98 2.20
N TYR A 181 13.80 -2.91 1.12
CA TYR A 181 14.72 -3.98 0.72
C TYR A 181 16.14 -3.59 1.09
N ARG A 182 16.84 -4.48 1.82
CA ARG A 182 18.26 -4.29 2.15
C ARG A 182 19.10 -4.84 1.00
N ASN A 183 19.93 -4.00 0.39
CA ASN A 183 20.86 -4.43 -0.64
C ASN A 183 22.24 -4.72 -0.02
N ASN A 184 22.47 -5.99 0.38
CA ASN A 184 23.77 -6.55 0.80
C ASN A 184 24.71 -5.59 1.57
N GLY A 185 24.16 -4.86 2.55
CA GLY A 185 24.92 -3.98 3.44
C GLY A 185 25.32 -2.61 2.89
N ARG A 186 24.90 -2.19 1.69
CA ARG A 186 25.31 -0.91 1.08
C ARG A 186 24.25 0.18 1.10
N SER A 187 22.97 -0.18 0.93
CA SER A 187 21.85 0.76 0.98
C SER A 187 20.53 0.01 1.17
N SER A 188 19.56 0.64 1.84
CA SER A 188 18.17 0.19 1.79
C SER A 188 17.38 1.00 0.78
N GLN A 189 16.46 0.35 0.07
CA GLN A 189 15.51 1.01 -0.82
C GLN A 189 14.10 0.78 -0.31
N MET A 190 13.40 1.87 0.02
CA MET A 190 11.99 1.82 0.35
C MET A 190 11.14 2.05 -0.90
N ILE A 191 10.18 1.17 -1.13
CA ILE A 191 9.15 1.29 -2.17
C ILE A 191 7.81 1.43 -1.45
N LYS A 192 7.12 2.55 -1.68
CA LYS A 192 5.82 2.87 -1.07
C LYS A 192 4.76 3.17 -2.12
N TYR A 193 3.53 3.39 -1.67
CA TYR A 193 2.46 3.95 -2.51
C TYR A 193 2.44 5.48 -2.41
N ASP A 194 1.99 6.14 -3.47
CA ASP A 194 2.03 7.59 -3.61
C ASP A 194 0.65 8.22 -3.42
N ARG A 195 -0.42 7.50 -3.79
CA ARG A 195 -1.80 7.97 -3.70
C ARG A 195 -2.71 6.88 -3.15
N ILE A 196 -3.76 7.32 -2.46
CA ILE A 196 -4.83 6.46 -1.95
C ILE A 196 -6.17 7.21 -2.11
N ALA A 197 -7.22 6.49 -2.50
CA ALA A 197 -8.56 7.03 -2.61
C ALA A 197 -9.61 5.95 -2.31
N PRO A 198 -10.75 6.29 -1.68
CA PRO A 198 -11.82 5.33 -1.45
C PRO A 198 -12.47 4.91 -2.77
N ILE A 199 -12.92 3.65 -2.86
CA ILE A 199 -13.82 3.22 -3.93
C ILE A 199 -15.20 3.75 -3.56
N LYS A 200 -15.71 4.69 -4.35
CA LYS A 200 -17.07 5.21 -4.15
C LYS A 200 -18.09 4.14 -4.58
N PRO A 201 -19.15 3.92 -3.78
CA PRO A 201 -20.24 3.02 -4.15
C PRO A 201 -21.02 3.53 -5.37
#